data_AF-A0A1I2R0X5-F1
#
_entry.id   AF-A0A1I2R0X5-F1
#
_cell.length_a   1.000
_cell.length_b   1.000
_cell.length_c   1.000
_cell.angle_alpha   90.00
_cell.angle_beta   90.00
_cell.angle_gamma   90.00
#
_symmetry.space_group_name_H-M   'P 1'
#
loop_
_entity.id
_entity.type
_entity.pdbx_description
1 polymer ?
#
loop_
_entity_poly.entity_id
_entity_poly.type
_entity_poly.pdbx_seq_one_letter_code
_entity_poly.pdbx_strand_id
1 'polypeptide(L)'
;MSGNYKSVFDIIGPVMVGPSSSHTAGAVAIGQVAHKLFSQKITQVTIDYYESFAKTHRGHGTDFAIIAGVLGMQTDDLRVPDAVRIAKMKGIKVKFIEHEGKSPINHPNTSIVTLANKDKEVKVAGCSIGGGTIEIRKIQIDGHEFFPTGPLPIIICLAKDGKQNSILESLACGDDFIVKKAERSISSGCCLLEFDLDKKPDEQILEHIASMSKELICL
;
A
#
# COMPACT_ATOMS: atom_id res chain seq x y z
N MET A 1 1.25 21.76 -14.08
CA MET A 1 0.45 21.36 -12.92
C MET A 1 -0.82 20.70 -13.44
N SER A 2 -0.85 19.38 -13.52
CA SER A 2 -2.08 18.62 -13.74
C SER A 2 -2.32 17.84 -12.46
N GLY A 3 -3.14 18.39 -11.57
CA GLY A 3 -3.60 17.62 -10.41
C GLY A 3 -4.51 16.52 -10.92
N ASN A 4 -4.13 15.26 -10.75
CA ASN A 4 -5.00 14.11 -10.97
C ASN A 4 -6.01 14.00 -9.82
N TYR A 5 -6.88 15.00 -9.69
CA TYR A 5 -8.03 14.95 -8.78
C TYR A 5 -9.21 14.43 -9.59
N LYS A 6 -9.69 13.22 -9.27
CA LYS A 6 -10.77 12.53 -9.99
C LYS A 6 -12.16 12.94 -9.46
N SER A 7 -12.24 13.61 -8.30
CA SER A 7 -13.50 14.04 -7.67
C SER A 7 -13.35 15.27 -6.75
N VAL A 8 -14.44 16.00 -6.51
CA VAL A 8 -14.51 17.07 -5.50
C VAL A 8 -14.26 16.53 -4.08
N PHE A 9 -14.53 15.25 -3.84
CA PHE A 9 -14.23 14.57 -2.59
C PHE A 9 -12.73 14.31 -2.40
N ASP A 10 -11.91 14.39 -3.45
CA ASP A 10 -10.44 14.31 -3.30
C ASP A 10 -9.85 15.60 -2.71
N ILE A 11 -10.61 16.70 -2.76
CA ILE A 11 -10.27 18.00 -2.17
C ILE A 11 -10.67 18.03 -0.69
N ILE A 12 -11.79 17.40 -0.34
CA ILE A 12 -12.28 17.25 1.04
C ILE A 12 -11.75 15.92 1.57
N GLY A 13 -10.55 15.94 2.16
CA GLY A 13 -9.93 14.72 2.69
C GLY A 13 -10.83 13.93 3.65
N PRO A 14 -10.56 12.62 3.83
CA PRO A 14 -11.48 11.71 4.53
C PRO A 14 -11.65 12.10 6.00
N VAL A 15 -12.76 11.63 6.60
CA VAL A 15 -12.93 11.67 8.05
C VAL A 15 -11.78 10.88 8.69
N MET A 16 -11.09 11.51 9.63
CA MET A 16 -9.87 10.96 10.21
C MET A 16 -9.69 11.37 11.67
N VAL A 17 -8.91 10.57 12.40
CA VAL A 17 -8.44 10.91 13.75
C VAL A 17 -7.04 11.52 13.66
N GLY A 18 -6.95 12.85 13.54
CA GLY A 18 -5.68 13.57 13.50
C GLY A 18 -5.78 14.96 12.86
N PRO A 19 -4.74 15.79 12.98
CA PRO A 19 -4.77 17.18 12.53
C PRO A 19 -4.54 17.36 11.02
N SER A 20 -4.02 16.35 10.31
CA SER A 20 -3.52 16.51 8.93
C SER A 20 -3.82 15.30 8.04
N SER A 21 -4.56 15.50 6.95
CA SER A 21 -4.95 14.44 6.02
C SER A 21 -3.76 13.74 5.36
N SER A 22 -2.68 14.46 5.03
CA SER A 22 -1.48 13.85 4.44
C SER A 22 -0.71 12.96 5.44
N HIS A 23 -0.44 13.52 6.62
CA HIS A 23 0.35 12.87 7.68
C HIS A 23 -0.43 11.84 8.49
N THR A 24 -1.75 11.83 8.42
CA THR A 24 -2.63 10.89 9.11
C THR A 24 -3.33 9.98 8.11
N ALA A 25 -4.28 10.47 7.31
CA ALA A 25 -5.05 9.60 6.41
C ALA A 25 -4.18 8.94 5.35
N GLY A 26 -3.29 9.69 4.70
CA GLY A 26 -2.33 9.12 3.75
C GLY A 26 -1.36 8.14 4.41
N ALA A 27 -0.89 8.46 5.62
CA ALA A 27 0.00 7.57 6.38
C ALA A 27 -0.69 6.24 6.76
N VAL A 28 -1.95 6.28 7.22
CA VAL A 28 -2.76 5.06 7.46
C VAL A 28 -2.87 4.25 6.18
N ALA A 29 -3.21 4.88 5.05
CA ALA A 29 -3.37 4.19 3.78
C ALA A 29 -2.07 3.48 3.33
N ILE A 30 -0.90 4.09 3.50
CA ILE A 30 0.40 3.43 3.20
C ILE A 30 0.59 2.20 4.10
N GLY A 31 0.29 2.32 5.39
CA GLY A 31 0.34 1.20 6.33
C GLY A 31 -0.62 0.07 5.96
N GLN A 32 -1.83 0.40 5.51
CA GLN A 32 -2.85 -0.57 5.07
C GLN A 32 -2.40 -1.34 3.82
N VAL A 33 -1.75 -0.67 2.86
CA VAL A 33 -1.14 -1.34 1.71
C VAL A 33 -0.14 -2.38 2.19
N ALA A 34 0.79 -2.01 3.09
CA ALA A 34 1.75 -2.96 3.64
C ALA A 34 1.07 -4.12 4.39
N HIS A 35 0.02 -3.84 5.17
CA HIS A 35 -0.78 -4.86 5.86
C HIS A 35 -1.39 -5.88 4.90
N LYS A 36 -2.07 -5.40 3.84
CA LYS A 36 -2.67 -6.24 2.79
C LYS A 36 -1.63 -7.10 2.09
N LEU A 37 -0.47 -6.51 1.74
CA LEU A 37 0.61 -7.25 1.10
C LEU A 37 1.25 -8.30 2.03
N PHE A 38 1.27 -8.05 3.35
CA PHE A 38 1.85 -9.00 4.29
C PHE A 38 0.88 -10.12 4.67
N SER A 39 -0.43 -9.90 4.81
CA SER A 39 -1.47 -10.96 4.97
C SER A 39 -1.13 -12.12 5.94
N GLN A 40 -0.29 -11.88 6.94
CA GLN A 40 0.21 -12.89 7.90
C GLN A 40 0.52 -12.21 9.24
N LYS A 41 0.90 -13.00 10.25
CA LYS A 41 1.31 -12.46 11.55
C LYS A 41 2.63 -11.70 11.43
N ILE A 42 2.57 -10.39 11.66
CA ILE A 42 3.72 -9.48 11.71
C ILE A 42 4.41 -9.63 13.06
N THR A 43 5.75 -9.63 13.08
CA THR A 43 6.55 -9.61 14.32
C THR A 43 7.44 -8.39 14.45
N GLN A 44 7.77 -7.74 13.33
CA GLN A 44 8.58 -6.55 13.29
C GLN A 44 8.06 -5.58 12.23
N VAL A 45 8.12 -4.29 12.56
CA VAL A 45 7.79 -3.16 11.70
C VAL A 45 8.93 -2.16 11.78
N THR A 46 9.51 -1.81 10.64
CA THR A 46 10.47 -0.72 10.52
C THR A 46 9.92 0.32 9.56
N ILE A 47 9.89 1.58 9.97
CA ILE A 47 9.46 2.69 9.14
C ILE A 47 10.64 3.62 8.89
N ASP A 48 11.01 3.79 7.62
CA ASP A 48 11.99 4.76 7.18
C ASP A 48 11.27 6.02 6.67
N TYR A 49 11.56 7.17 7.27
CA TYR A 49 11.00 8.46 6.86
C TYR A 49 12.01 9.32 6.12
N TYR A 50 11.51 10.08 5.15
CA TYR A 50 12.31 11.01 4.35
C TYR A 50 11.70 12.41 4.36
N GLU A 51 12.55 13.42 4.17
CA GLU A 51 12.17 14.82 3.93
C GLU A 51 11.13 15.39 4.92
N SER A 52 9.91 15.70 4.45
CA SER A 52 8.85 16.31 5.27
C SER A 52 8.42 15.34 6.38
N PHE A 53 8.12 14.08 6.04
CA PHE A 53 7.77 13.06 7.03
C PHE A 53 8.89 12.87 8.07
N ALA A 54 10.16 12.83 7.65
CA ALA A 54 11.27 12.69 8.59
C ALA A 54 11.33 13.82 9.63
N LYS A 55 10.92 15.04 9.25
CA LYS A 55 10.98 16.23 10.12
C LYS A 55 9.79 16.37 11.04
N THR A 56 8.61 15.91 10.63
CA THR A 56 7.34 16.31 11.25
C THR A 56 6.48 15.16 11.77
N HIS A 57 6.92 13.90 11.59
CA HIS A 57 6.13 12.69 11.90
C HIS A 57 5.56 12.67 13.32
N ARG A 58 6.34 13.06 14.33
CA ARG A 58 5.90 13.05 15.74
C ARG A 58 4.80 14.09 16.01
N GLY A 59 4.96 15.30 15.47
CA GLY A 59 4.04 16.41 15.69
C GLY A 59 2.69 16.22 14.99
N HIS A 60 2.66 15.47 13.89
CA HIS A 60 1.43 15.19 13.14
C HIS A 60 0.86 13.78 13.38
N GLY A 61 1.49 12.99 14.26
CA GLY A 61 1.04 11.64 14.59
C GLY A 61 1.22 10.61 13.46
N THR A 62 2.15 10.83 12.54
CA THR A 62 2.43 9.93 11.41
C THR A 62 2.90 8.55 11.87
N ASP A 63 3.66 8.47 12.97
CA ASP A 63 4.04 7.21 13.60
C ASP A 63 2.81 6.36 13.93
N PHE A 64 1.83 6.97 14.60
CA PHE A 64 0.60 6.31 15.01
C PHE A 64 -0.24 5.91 13.80
N ALA A 65 -0.35 6.80 12.81
CA ALA A 65 -1.10 6.56 11.59
C ALA A 65 -0.56 5.38 10.77
N ILE A 66 0.75 5.33 10.49
CA ILE A 66 1.34 4.21 9.74
C ILE A 66 1.15 2.90 10.51
N ILE A 67 1.42 2.89 11.81
CA ILE A 67 1.24 1.67 12.62
C ILE A 67 -0.23 1.26 12.69
N ALA A 68 -1.17 2.19 12.74
CA ALA A 68 -2.60 1.89 12.68
C ALA A 68 -2.96 1.16 11.38
N GLY A 69 -2.50 1.67 10.24
CA GLY A 69 -2.67 1.02 8.94
C GLY A 69 -2.05 -0.38 8.90
N VAL A 70 -0.82 -0.53 9.43
CA VAL A 70 -0.13 -1.83 9.54
C VAL A 70 -0.91 -2.83 10.42
N LEU A 71 -1.67 -2.34 11.40
CA LEU A 71 -2.54 -3.15 12.25
C LEU A 71 -3.92 -3.43 11.63
N GLY A 72 -4.19 -2.93 10.43
CA GLY A 72 -5.47 -3.09 9.71
C GLY A 72 -6.56 -2.12 10.16
N MET A 73 -6.22 -1.02 10.84
CA MET A 73 -7.18 0.01 11.26
C MET A 73 -7.55 0.93 10.10
N GLN A 74 -8.73 1.55 10.18
CA GLN A 74 -9.18 2.59 9.24
C GLN A 74 -8.76 3.99 9.71
N THR A 75 -8.85 4.99 8.82
CA THR A 75 -8.42 6.37 9.09
C THR A 75 -9.23 7.05 10.20
N ASP A 76 -10.48 6.65 10.38
CA ASP A 76 -11.44 7.13 11.37
C ASP A 76 -11.47 6.29 12.65
N ASP A 77 -10.63 5.26 12.76
CA ASP A 77 -10.57 4.40 13.94
C ASP A 77 -10.05 5.19 15.15
N LEU A 78 -10.86 5.28 16.21
CA LEU A 78 -10.50 5.99 17.45
C LEU A 78 -9.25 5.43 18.14
N ARG A 79 -8.81 4.22 17.79
CA ARG A 79 -7.60 3.59 18.32
C ARG A 79 -6.33 4.04 17.61
N VAL A 80 -6.41 4.82 16.53
CA VAL A 80 -5.23 5.32 15.79
C VAL A 80 -4.16 5.91 16.73
N PRO A 81 -4.48 6.81 17.68
CA PRO A 81 -3.47 7.38 18.60
C PRO A 81 -2.76 6.34 19.49
N ASP A 82 -3.42 5.19 19.72
CA ASP A 82 -2.92 4.09 20.54
C ASP A 82 -2.17 3.01 19.74
N ALA A 83 -2.07 3.15 18.42
CA ALA A 83 -1.62 2.07 17.54
C ALA A 83 -0.23 1.53 17.90
N VAL A 84 0.73 2.39 18.23
CA VAL A 84 2.09 1.98 18.65
C VAL A 84 2.05 1.17 19.94
N ARG A 85 1.21 1.56 20.91
CA ARG A 85 1.01 0.83 22.17
C ARG A 85 0.37 -0.53 21.90
N ILE A 86 -0.67 -0.57 21.06
CA ILE A 86 -1.37 -1.80 20.67
C ILE A 86 -0.40 -2.77 19.95
N ALA A 87 0.45 -2.28 19.06
CA ALA A 87 1.46 -3.09 18.37
C ALA A 87 2.41 -3.76 19.38
N LYS A 88 2.94 -2.99 20.34
CA LYS A 88 3.81 -3.52 21.40
C LYS A 88 3.11 -4.57 22.26
N MET A 89 1.84 -4.34 22.63
CA MET A 89 1.03 -5.33 23.37
C MET A 89 0.82 -6.63 22.59
N LYS A 90 0.74 -6.56 21.26
CA LYS A 90 0.69 -7.73 20.36
C LYS A 90 2.06 -8.41 20.17
N GLY A 91 3.11 -7.93 20.83
CA GLY A 91 4.48 -8.45 20.71
C GLY A 91 5.20 -8.02 19.43
N ILE A 92 4.71 -6.98 18.74
CA ILE A 92 5.32 -6.46 17.52
C ILE A 92 6.43 -5.47 17.89
N LYS A 93 7.63 -5.70 17.39
CA LYS A 93 8.76 -4.77 17.53
C LYS A 93 8.59 -3.63 16.51
N VAL A 94 8.54 -2.40 16.98
CA VAL A 94 8.37 -1.21 16.12
C VAL A 94 9.63 -0.37 16.16
N LYS A 95 10.15 0.02 14.99
CA LYS A 95 11.31 0.91 14.84
C LYS A 95 10.98 2.01 13.84
N PHE A 96 11.32 3.24 14.18
CA PHE A 96 11.25 4.41 13.30
C PHE A 96 12.67 4.88 13.00
N ILE A 97 12.94 5.26 11.76
CA ILE A 97 14.25 5.72 11.29
C ILE A 97 14.04 6.97 10.44
N GLU A 98 14.58 8.09 10.89
CA GLU A 98 14.63 9.32 10.10
C GLU A 98 15.89 9.31 9.22
N HIS A 99 15.74 9.52 7.91
CA HIS A 99 16.87 9.64 6.98
C HIS A 99 17.15 11.08 6.61
N GLU A 100 18.43 11.46 6.63
CA GLU A 100 18.92 12.70 6.04
C GLU A 100 19.09 12.52 4.52
N GLY A 101 18.57 13.48 3.75
CA GLY A 101 18.69 13.48 2.28
C GLY A 101 17.35 13.40 1.55
N LYS A 102 17.43 13.21 0.24
CA LYS A 102 16.25 13.15 -0.65
C LYS A 102 15.55 11.80 -0.55
N SER A 103 14.23 11.83 -0.71
CA SER A 103 13.41 10.64 -0.82
C SER A 103 13.85 9.79 -2.01
N PRO A 104 14.02 8.46 -1.85
CA PRO A 104 14.38 7.55 -2.94
C PRO A 104 13.26 7.38 -3.97
N ILE A 105 12.04 7.83 -3.65
CA ILE A 105 10.91 7.84 -4.57
C ILE A 105 10.50 9.26 -4.99
N ASN A 106 11.35 10.26 -4.78
CA ASN A 106 11.16 11.64 -5.23
C ASN A 106 9.84 12.30 -4.76
N HIS A 107 9.54 12.18 -3.46
CA HIS A 107 8.42 12.90 -2.85
C HIS A 107 8.74 13.29 -1.39
N PRO A 108 8.38 14.49 -0.91
CA PRO A 108 8.73 14.94 0.44
C PRO A 108 8.00 14.17 1.56
N ASN A 109 6.78 13.72 1.31
CA ASN A 109 5.99 12.92 2.24
C ASN A 109 6.19 11.42 1.98
N THR A 110 7.43 10.93 2.08
CA THR A 110 7.76 9.53 1.81
C THR A 110 7.96 8.75 3.10
N SER A 111 7.36 7.56 3.14
CA SER A 111 7.66 6.52 4.11
C SER A 111 7.94 5.21 3.40
N ILE A 112 8.94 4.47 3.88
CA ILE A 112 9.14 3.08 3.50
C ILE A 112 8.79 2.19 4.68
N VAL A 113 7.77 1.36 4.51
CA VAL A 113 7.26 0.44 5.52
C VAL A 113 7.84 -0.93 5.26
N THR A 114 8.64 -1.46 6.18
CA THR A 114 9.18 -2.82 6.14
C THR A 114 8.50 -3.67 7.22
N LEU A 115 7.79 -4.71 6.80
CA LEU A 115 7.13 -5.69 7.66
C LEU A 115 7.85 -7.03 7.57
N ALA A 116 8.11 -7.66 8.71
CA ALA A 116 8.80 -8.93 8.74
C ALA A 116 8.27 -9.91 9.81
N ASN A 117 8.40 -11.20 9.49
CA ASN A 117 8.34 -12.31 10.43
C ASN A 117 9.48 -13.31 10.14
N LYS A 118 9.42 -14.50 10.75
CA LYS A 118 10.45 -15.53 10.55
C LYS A 118 10.50 -16.11 9.14
N ASP A 119 9.43 -15.97 8.36
CA ASP A 119 9.24 -16.65 7.07
C ASP A 119 9.35 -15.68 5.89
N LYS A 120 8.97 -14.40 6.07
CA LYS A 120 8.93 -13.42 4.99
C LYS A 120 9.15 -11.97 5.42
N GLU A 121 9.55 -11.17 4.44
CA GLU A 121 9.69 -9.71 4.52
C GLU A 121 8.97 -9.03 3.35
N VAL A 122 8.26 -7.95 3.64
CA VAL A 122 7.61 -7.07 2.66
C VAL A 122 8.06 -5.65 2.90
N LYS A 123 8.43 -4.93 1.84
CA LYS A 123 8.82 -3.53 1.88
C LYS A 123 8.01 -2.70 0.90
N VAL A 124 7.42 -1.61 1.37
CA VAL A 124 6.53 -0.74 0.58
C VAL A 124 7.02 0.70 0.70
N ALA A 125 7.42 1.29 -0.42
CA ALA A 125 7.71 2.72 -0.52
C ALA A 125 6.48 3.46 -1.06
N GLY A 126 5.85 4.24 -0.19
CA GLY A 126 4.68 5.05 -0.51
C GLY A 126 4.91 6.51 -0.19
N CYS A 127 4.14 7.37 -0.86
CA CYS A 127 4.09 8.78 -0.52
C CYS A 127 2.66 9.33 -0.50
N SER A 128 2.38 10.24 0.42
CA SER A 128 1.11 10.96 0.44
C SER A 128 1.21 12.22 -0.41
N ILE A 129 0.39 12.30 -1.46
CA ILE A 129 0.36 13.40 -2.43
C ILE A 129 -0.59 14.55 -2.02
N GLY A 130 -1.27 14.43 -0.88
CA GLY A 130 -2.22 15.42 -0.36
C GLY A 130 -3.67 14.91 -0.39
N GLY A 131 -4.57 15.56 0.37
CA GLY A 131 -6.00 15.18 0.42
C GLY A 131 -6.30 13.83 1.08
N GLY A 132 -5.30 13.14 1.64
CA GLY A 132 -5.43 11.75 2.10
C GLY A 132 -5.10 10.71 1.02
N THR A 133 -4.83 11.16 -0.22
CA THR A 133 -4.44 10.30 -1.33
C THR A 133 -2.96 9.93 -1.24
N ILE A 134 -2.66 8.72 -1.73
CA ILE A 134 -1.31 8.15 -1.73
C ILE A 134 -0.93 7.60 -3.10
N GLU A 135 0.37 7.46 -3.31
CA GLU A 135 0.94 6.68 -4.39
C GLU A 135 1.90 5.65 -3.80
N ILE A 136 1.87 4.43 -4.35
CA ILE A 136 2.84 3.38 -4.03
C ILE A 136 3.80 3.28 -5.20
N ARG A 137 5.06 3.66 -4.99
CA ARG A 137 6.05 3.80 -6.07
C ARG A 137 7.05 2.64 -6.12
N LYS A 138 7.16 1.87 -5.03
CA LYS A 138 7.97 0.66 -5.00
C LYS A 138 7.39 -0.34 -4.00
N ILE A 139 7.32 -1.61 -4.40
CA ILE A 139 7.00 -2.74 -3.51
C ILE A 139 8.12 -3.76 -3.67
N GLN A 140 8.49 -4.43 -2.58
CA GLN A 140 9.41 -5.55 -2.60
C GLN A 140 8.86 -6.69 -1.73
N ILE A 141 8.68 -7.86 -2.33
CA ILE A 141 8.10 -9.06 -1.70
C ILE A 141 8.85 -10.28 -2.22
N ASP A 142 9.29 -11.16 -1.32
CA ASP A 142 9.98 -12.42 -1.65
C ASP A 142 11.12 -12.26 -2.66
N GLY A 143 11.92 -11.20 -2.51
CA GLY A 143 13.06 -10.90 -3.38
C GLY A 143 12.72 -10.24 -4.73
N HIS A 144 11.45 -10.02 -5.02
CA HIS A 144 10.99 -9.36 -6.25
C HIS A 144 10.67 -7.89 -5.99
N GLU A 145 11.07 -7.02 -6.91
CA GLU A 145 10.77 -5.58 -6.86
C GLU A 145 9.75 -5.18 -7.91
N PHE A 146 8.83 -4.31 -7.52
CA PHE A 146 7.71 -3.82 -8.31
C PHE A 146 7.72 -2.31 -8.27
N PHE A 147 7.32 -1.68 -9.37
CA PHE A 147 7.34 -0.23 -9.51
C PHE A 147 6.00 0.22 -10.08
N PRO A 148 4.96 0.30 -9.24
CA PRO A 148 3.64 0.70 -9.70
C PRO A 148 3.71 2.12 -10.24
N THR A 149 3.03 2.35 -11.37
CA THR A 149 3.15 3.59 -12.13
C THR A 149 1.91 4.46 -12.12
N GLY A 150 0.76 3.89 -11.75
CA GLY A 150 -0.52 4.58 -11.67
C GLY A 150 -0.96 4.90 -10.23
N PRO A 151 -2.00 5.74 -10.07
CA PRO A 151 -2.69 5.88 -8.79
C PRO A 151 -3.40 4.56 -8.43
N LEU A 152 -3.72 4.37 -7.15
CA LEU A 152 -4.62 3.29 -6.73
C LEU A 152 -6.01 3.45 -7.39
N PRO A 153 -6.74 2.35 -7.69
CA PRO A 153 -6.45 0.96 -7.29
C PRO A 153 -5.49 0.20 -8.21
N ILE A 154 -4.71 -0.69 -7.60
CA ILE A 154 -3.74 -1.55 -8.30
C ILE A 154 -3.99 -3.00 -7.91
N ILE A 155 -4.05 -3.89 -8.90
CA ILE A 155 -4.08 -5.33 -8.67
C ILE A 155 -2.70 -5.91 -8.93
N ILE A 156 -2.19 -6.64 -7.94
CA ILE A 156 -0.99 -7.46 -8.06
C ILE A 156 -1.43 -8.90 -7.78
N CYS A 157 -1.21 -9.81 -8.73
CA CYS A 157 -1.50 -11.21 -8.52
C CYS A 157 -0.42 -12.14 -9.09
N LEU A 158 -0.17 -13.22 -8.36
CA LEU A 158 0.67 -14.32 -8.82
C LEU A 158 -0.23 -15.36 -9.50
N ALA A 159 -0.32 -15.31 -10.83
CA ALA A 159 -1.12 -16.23 -11.61
C ALA A 159 -0.61 -17.67 -11.45
N LYS A 160 -1.54 -18.62 -11.30
CA LYS A 160 -1.25 -20.05 -11.44
C LYS A 160 -0.85 -20.36 -12.88
N ASP A 161 -0.17 -21.49 -13.06
CA ASP A 161 0.22 -22.04 -14.36
C ASP A 161 -0.89 -21.95 -15.41
N GLY A 162 -0.61 -21.28 -16.53
CA GLY A 162 -1.55 -21.13 -17.65
C GLY A 162 -2.80 -20.29 -17.38
N LYS A 163 -2.93 -19.63 -16.22
CA LYS A 163 -4.11 -18.81 -15.85
C LYS A 163 -4.00 -17.33 -16.21
N GLN A 164 -2.88 -16.91 -16.78
CA GLN A 164 -2.60 -15.52 -17.15
C GLN A 164 -3.74 -14.92 -17.99
N ASN A 165 -4.03 -15.53 -19.15
CA ASN A 165 -5.05 -15.02 -20.08
C ASN A 165 -6.44 -15.00 -19.46
N SER A 166 -6.81 -16.00 -18.66
CA SER A 166 -8.11 -16.03 -17.97
C SER A 166 -8.27 -14.90 -16.94
N ILE A 167 -7.18 -14.50 -16.27
CA ILE A 167 -7.17 -13.34 -15.37
C ILE A 167 -7.35 -12.04 -16.17
N LEU A 168 -6.66 -11.91 -17.31
CA LEU A 168 -6.85 -10.77 -18.20
C LEU A 168 -8.29 -10.67 -18.70
N GLU A 169 -8.86 -11.77 -19.18
CA GLU A 169 -10.24 -11.82 -19.67
C GLU A 169 -11.25 -11.43 -18.58
N SER A 170 -11.02 -11.87 -17.33
CA SER A 170 -11.88 -11.51 -16.19
C SER A 170 -11.88 -10.01 -15.91
N LEU A 171 -10.75 -9.33 -16.14
CA LEU A 171 -10.63 -7.87 -15.99
C LEU A 171 -11.10 -7.10 -17.24
N ALA A 172 -10.96 -7.69 -18.43
CA ALA A 172 -11.35 -7.08 -19.71
C ALA A 172 -12.85 -7.16 -19.99
N CYS A 173 -13.59 -8.08 -19.35
CA CYS A 173 -15.03 -8.23 -19.55
C CYS A 173 -15.86 -7.04 -19.00
N GLY A 174 -15.22 -6.14 -18.24
CA GLY A 174 -15.73 -4.79 -18.01
C GLY A 174 -14.84 -3.81 -18.78
N ASP A 175 -15.33 -3.26 -19.88
CA ASP A 175 -14.57 -2.57 -20.93
C ASP A 175 -13.65 -1.39 -20.48
N ASP A 176 -13.66 -0.97 -19.21
CA ASP A 176 -13.06 0.31 -18.75
C ASP A 176 -12.12 0.19 -17.52
N PHE A 177 -11.66 -1.01 -17.15
CA PHE A 177 -10.90 -1.15 -15.89
C PHE A 177 -9.40 -0.98 -16.00
N ILE A 178 -8.73 -1.44 -17.07
CA ILE A 178 -7.26 -1.51 -17.12
C ILE A 178 -6.66 -0.29 -17.81
N VAL A 179 -5.97 0.55 -17.04
CA VAL A 179 -5.19 1.70 -17.54
C VAL A 179 -3.81 1.24 -18.04
N LYS A 180 -3.20 0.30 -17.32
CA LYS A 180 -1.90 -0.27 -17.68
C LYS A 180 -1.77 -1.69 -17.17
N LYS A 181 -1.06 -2.51 -17.94
CA LYS A 181 -0.66 -3.86 -17.57
C LYS A 181 0.87 -3.96 -17.54
N ALA A 182 1.41 -4.64 -16.53
CA ALA A 182 2.75 -5.19 -16.56
C ALA A 182 2.72 -6.68 -16.22
N GLU A 183 3.61 -7.43 -16.85
CA GLU A 183 3.71 -8.88 -16.70
C GLU A 183 5.17 -9.27 -16.50
N ARG A 184 5.46 -10.11 -15.50
CA ARG A 184 6.81 -10.61 -15.24
C ARG A 184 6.80 -12.09 -14.89
N SER A 185 7.61 -12.86 -15.61
CA SER A 185 7.87 -14.26 -15.29
C SER A 185 8.79 -14.35 -14.07
N ILE A 186 8.34 -15.02 -13.01
CA ILE A 186 9.10 -15.16 -11.76
C ILE A 186 9.84 -16.50 -11.71
N SER A 187 9.18 -17.59 -12.10
CA SER A 187 9.74 -18.95 -12.15
C SER A 187 8.96 -19.81 -13.13
N SER A 188 9.38 -21.04 -13.39
CA SER A 188 8.69 -21.97 -14.29
C SER A 188 7.22 -22.12 -13.86
N GLY A 189 6.34 -21.46 -14.59
CA GLY A 189 4.90 -21.57 -14.41
C GLY A 189 4.20 -20.53 -13.54
N CYS A 190 4.94 -19.63 -12.90
CA CYS A 190 4.35 -18.54 -12.11
C CYS A 190 4.61 -17.21 -12.81
N CYS A 191 3.52 -16.53 -13.15
CA CYS A 191 3.56 -15.23 -13.77
C CYS A 191 2.91 -14.20 -12.86
N LEU A 192 3.62 -13.10 -12.66
CA LEU A 192 3.17 -11.99 -11.89
C LEU A 192 2.51 -10.98 -12.82
N LEU A 193 1.28 -10.62 -12.47
CA LEU A 193 0.49 -9.65 -13.22
C LEU A 193 0.25 -8.42 -12.32
N GLU A 194 0.50 -7.26 -12.91
CA GLU A 194 0.22 -5.95 -12.32
C GLU A 194 -0.75 -5.22 -13.23
N PHE A 195 -1.86 -4.74 -12.66
CA PHE A 195 -2.87 -3.96 -13.35
C PHE A 195 -3.09 -2.64 -12.62
N ASP A 196 -2.77 -1.53 -13.27
CA ASP A 196 -3.21 -0.20 -12.85
C ASP A 196 -4.65 -0.02 -13.32
N LEU A 197 -5.57 0.28 -12.40
CA LEU A 197 -7.00 0.31 -12.70
C LEU A 197 -7.60 1.70 -12.54
N ASP A 198 -8.60 2.02 -13.36
CA ASP A 198 -9.33 3.29 -13.21
C ASP A 198 -10.36 3.25 -12.08
N LYS A 199 -10.90 2.06 -11.79
CA LYS A 199 -11.87 1.78 -10.74
C LYS A 199 -11.61 0.41 -10.13
N LYS A 200 -11.91 0.25 -8.84
CA LYS A 200 -11.81 -1.05 -8.16
C LYS A 200 -12.84 -2.04 -8.77
N PRO A 201 -12.44 -3.27 -9.15
CA PRO A 201 -13.38 -4.29 -9.61
C PRO A 201 -14.32 -4.73 -8.50
N ASP A 202 -15.49 -5.22 -8.88
CA ASP A 202 -16.46 -5.78 -7.95
C ASP A 202 -15.93 -7.06 -7.30
N GLU A 203 -16.43 -7.38 -6.11
CA GLU A 203 -15.91 -8.49 -5.29
C GLU A 203 -15.99 -9.84 -6.03
N GLN A 204 -17.01 -10.06 -6.85
CA GLN A 204 -17.15 -11.27 -7.66
C GLN A 204 -15.99 -11.46 -8.66
N ILE A 205 -15.50 -10.36 -9.25
CA ILE A 205 -14.35 -10.39 -10.17
C ILE A 205 -13.08 -10.68 -9.38
N LEU A 206 -12.92 -10.06 -8.21
CA LEU A 206 -11.77 -10.29 -7.33
C LEU A 206 -11.72 -11.75 -6.84
N GLU A 207 -12.84 -12.32 -6.43
CA GLU A 207 -12.94 -13.73 -6.02
C GLU A 207 -12.59 -14.68 -7.18
N HIS A 208 -13.07 -14.37 -8.39
CA HIS A 208 -12.73 -15.16 -9.58
C HIS A 208 -11.22 -15.11 -9.85
N ILE A 209 -10.61 -13.93 -9.85
CA ILE A 209 -9.17 -13.77 -10.05
C ILE A 209 -8.39 -14.47 -8.92
N ALA A 210 -8.85 -14.38 -7.68
CA ALA A 210 -8.24 -15.04 -6.53
C ALA A 210 -8.22 -16.57 -6.72
N SER A 211 -9.29 -17.16 -7.25
CA SER A 211 -9.33 -18.61 -7.53
C SER A 211 -8.27 -19.06 -8.55
N MET A 212 -7.87 -18.16 -9.45
CA MET A 212 -6.88 -18.39 -10.50
C MET A 212 -5.46 -17.96 -10.11
N SER A 213 -5.31 -17.34 -8.95
CA SER A 213 -4.05 -16.82 -8.45
C SER A 213 -3.59 -17.63 -7.24
N LYS A 214 -2.27 -17.72 -7.04
CA LYS A 214 -1.70 -18.19 -5.77
C LYS A 214 -1.84 -17.12 -4.68
N GLU A 215 -1.77 -15.86 -5.11
CA GLU A 215 -1.93 -14.69 -4.27
C GLU A 215 -2.56 -13.59 -5.11
N LEU A 216 -3.56 -12.90 -4.56
CA LEU A 216 -4.20 -11.73 -5.15
C LEU A 216 -4.19 -10.61 -4.12
N ILE A 217 -3.70 -9.46 -4.53
CA ILE A 217 -3.65 -8.26 -3.71
C ILE A 217 -4.29 -7.14 -4.52
N CYS A 218 -5.40 -6.62 -4.01
CA CYS A 218 -6.05 -5.43 -4.53
C CYS A 218 -5.81 -4.28 -3.56
N LEU A 219 -4.98 -3.32 -4.00
CA LEU A 219 -4.58 -2.15 -3.23
C LEU A 219 -5.61 -1.04 -3.34
#